data_AF-A0A7Y3UQI2-F1
#
_entry.id   AF-A0A7Y3UQI2-F1
#
_cell.length_a   1.000
_cell.length_b   1.000
_cell.length_c   1.000
_cell.angle_alpha   90.00
_cell.angle_beta   90.00
_cell.angle_gamma   90.00
#
_symmetry.space_group_name_H-M   'P 1'
#
loop_
_entity.id
_entity.type
_entity.pdbx_description
1 polymer ?
#
loop_
_entity_poly.entity_id
_entity_poly.type
_entity_poly.pdbx_seq_one_letter_code
_entity_poly.pdbx_strand_id
1 'polypeptide(L)'
;MKKTRKGVNDLNSFPEEIGKSEILVYKTDDGQIKIDVRLEEETVWLTQQLMAKLFQTTQQNISLHIRNIYEESELEPHATYKKYLSVRREGNRKIQRLLDYYNLDMIISVGYRVKSLVATRFRIWATQRLKEYIIKGFTMDDERLKNPPVAGSPVPDYFDEMLERIRDIRASERRMYLRVREIFSMAGDYDPSLSETSKFFSIIQNKLHFAATGMTAAELLQNRADHSLPNMGLTSWKAGEVLKSDVTVAKNYLKEDEIEELNRIVVMWLDYAEDQARRRKQVFMKDWERKLDEFLRFNERNVLPDAGKVGKKAADDHAKREYGRFTERRRKHKEAIGEAESIKALEEAAKSLPKGKKNE
;
A
#
# COMPACT_ATOMS: atom_id res chain seq x y z
N MET A 1 -33.50 31.27 -54.50
CA MET A 1 -32.28 30.50 -54.14
C MET A 1 -31.62 31.15 -52.94
N LYS A 2 -31.30 30.33 -51.94
CA LYS A 2 -30.83 30.69 -50.59
C LYS A 2 -29.51 31.48 -50.61
N LYS A 3 -29.38 32.49 -49.73
CA LYS A 3 -28.14 32.73 -48.97
C LYS A 3 -28.38 33.60 -47.73
N THR A 4 -28.00 33.02 -46.59
CA THR A 4 -27.41 33.63 -45.39
C THR A 4 -28.16 34.71 -44.61
N ARG A 5 -28.56 34.38 -43.38
CA ARG A 5 -28.28 35.19 -42.18
C ARG A 5 -28.22 34.31 -40.91
N LYS A 6 -27.10 34.51 -40.20
CA LYS A 6 -26.66 34.07 -38.87
C LYS A 6 -27.77 33.85 -37.82
N GLY A 7 -27.78 32.68 -37.16
CA GLY A 7 -28.06 32.58 -35.71
C GLY A 7 -26.69 32.52 -35.01
N VAL A 8 -26.32 33.36 -34.04
CA VAL A 8 -26.92 33.69 -32.74
C VAL A 8 -27.04 32.46 -31.83
N ASN A 9 -25.98 32.27 -31.05
CA ASN A 9 -25.86 31.65 -29.73
C ASN A 9 -26.83 30.51 -29.36
N ASP A 10 -26.27 29.30 -29.27
CA ASP A 10 -26.66 28.34 -28.26
C ASP A 10 -25.42 27.92 -27.47
N LEU A 11 -25.05 28.75 -26.48
CA LEU A 11 -24.16 28.39 -25.38
C LEU A 11 -24.99 27.66 -24.33
N ASN A 12 -25.46 26.45 -24.65
CA ASN A 12 -26.14 25.55 -23.73
C ASN A 12 -25.89 24.10 -24.14
N SER A 13 -24.64 23.67 -24.02
CA SER A 13 -24.32 22.25 -23.96
C SER A 13 -23.41 22.02 -22.77
N PHE A 14 -24.01 22.00 -21.57
CA PHE A 14 -23.34 21.46 -20.40
C PHE A 14 -23.27 19.94 -20.55
N PRO A 15 -22.11 19.31 -20.35
CA PRO A 15 -21.98 17.87 -20.46
C PRO A 15 -22.85 17.18 -19.40
N GLU A 16 -23.78 16.34 -19.85
CA GLU A 16 -24.48 15.34 -19.02
C GLU A 16 -23.49 14.22 -18.64
N GLU A 17 -22.56 14.50 -17.74
CA GLU A 17 -21.92 13.44 -16.94
C GLU A 17 -22.32 13.64 -15.48
N ILE A 18 -23.55 13.24 -15.17
CA ILE A 18 -23.97 13.04 -13.79
C ILE A 18 -23.24 11.78 -13.31
N GLY A 19 -22.09 11.98 -12.68
CA GLY A 19 -21.31 10.90 -12.06
C GLY A 19 -22.21 9.96 -11.27
N LYS A 20 -22.13 8.66 -11.59
CA LYS A 20 -22.90 7.60 -10.94
C LYS A 20 -22.65 7.66 -9.42
N SER A 21 -23.60 8.23 -8.69
CA SER A 21 -23.59 8.18 -7.23
C SER A 21 -24.16 6.84 -6.80
N GLU A 22 -23.32 6.02 -6.20
CA GLU A 22 -23.68 4.65 -5.86
C GLU A 22 -24.04 4.54 -4.38
N ILE A 23 -25.20 3.92 -4.10
CA ILE A 23 -25.87 3.94 -2.80
C ILE A 23 -25.61 2.63 -2.06
N LEU A 24 -24.87 2.68 -0.94
CA LEU A 24 -24.72 1.56 -0.01
C LEU A 24 -25.77 1.65 1.11
N VAL A 25 -26.39 0.52 1.47
CA VAL A 25 -27.35 0.43 2.58
C VAL A 25 -26.67 -0.18 3.82
N TYR A 26 -26.34 0.63 4.83
CA TYR A 26 -25.89 0.11 6.13
C TYR A 26 -27.07 -0.53 6.87
N LYS A 27 -26.84 -1.62 7.63
CA LYS A 27 -27.81 -2.22 8.55
C LYS A 27 -27.19 -2.28 9.95
N THR A 28 -27.93 -1.82 10.96
CA THR A 28 -27.63 -2.06 12.37
C THR A 28 -28.00 -3.50 12.77
N ASP A 29 -27.47 -4.01 13.89
CA ASP A 29 -27.72 -5.38 14.39
C ASP A 29 -29.21 -5.71 14.63
N ASP A 30 -30.05 -4.68 14.79
CA ASP A 30 -31.51 -4.77 14.91
C ASP A 30 -32.26 -4.65 13.56
N GLY A 31 -31.53 -4.48 12.45
CA GLY A 31 -32.06 -4.40 11.09
C GLY A 31 -32.82 -3.10 10.76
N GLN A 32 -32.88 -2.12 11.66
CA GLN A 32 -33.85 -1.02 11.54
C GLN A 32 -33.35 0.19 10.73
N ILE A 33 -32.05 0.50 10.76
CA ILE A 33 -31.57 1.75 10.14
C ILE A 33 -30.97 1.46 8.77
N LYS A 34 -31.69 1.82 7.71
CA LYS A 34 -31.17 1.93 6.34
C LYS A 34 -30.76 3.37 6.06
N ILE A 35 -29.51 3.57 5.65
CA ILE A 35 -28.96 4.87 5.26
C ILE A 35 -28.38 4.72 3.87
N ASP A 36 -28.78 5.62 2.99
CA ASP A 36 -28.22 5.73 1.64
C ASP A 36 -26.90 6.47 1.72
N VAL A 37 -25.81 5.76 1.48
CA VAL A 37 -24.45 6.28 1.56
C VAL A 37 -23.87 6.45 0.16
N ARG A 38 -23.27 7.60 -0.15
CA ARG A 38 -22.55 7.80 -1.40
C ARG A 38 -21.11 7.32 -1.26
N LEU A 39 -20.67 6.45 -2.17
CA LEU A 39 -19.27 6.04 -2.32
C LEU A 39 -18.65 6.77 -3.52
N GLU A 40 -17.58 7.52 -3.28
CA GLU A 40 -16.84 8.24 -4.32
C GLU A 40 -15.42 8.52 -3.82
N GLU A 41 -14.41 8.43 -4.70
CA GLU A 41 -12.99 8.62 -4.34
C GLU A 41 -12.56 7.71 -3.16
N GLU A 42 -12.99 6.45 -3.19
CA GLU A 42 -12.69 5.42 -2.18
C GLU A 42 -13.13 5.77 -0.74
N THR A 43 -14.00 6.77 -0.57
CA THR A 43 -14.51 7.18 0.72
C THR A 43 -16.04 7.25 0.76
N VAL A 44 -16.55 7.29 1.99
CA VAL A 44 -17.98 7.37 2.30
C VAL A 44 -18.36 8.83 2.53
N TRP A 45 -19.42 9.27 1.85
CA TRP A 45 -19.93 10.63 1.96
C TRP A 45 -21.35 10.67 2.54
N LEU A 46 -21.54 11.45 3.60
CA LEU A 46 -22.85 11.69 4.23
C LEU A 46 -23.15 13.18 4.39
N THR A 47 -24.42 13.54 4.26
CA THR A 47 -24.90 14.87 4.67
C THR A 47 -25.07 14.94 6.19
N GLN A 48 -25.10 16.14 6.77
CA GLN A 48 -25.39 16.30 8.21
C GLN A 48 -26.73 15.66 8.61
N GLN A 49 -27.72 15.68 7.73
CA GLN A 49 -29.02 15.05 7.97
C GLN A 49 -28.91 13.52 8.03
N LEU A 50 -28.10 12.90 7.17
CA LEU A 50 -27.86 11.46 7.21
C LEU A 50 -27.03 11.06 8.43
N MET A 51 -26.04 11.86 8.81
CA MET A 51 -25.28 11.66 10.05
C MET A 51 -26.17 11.77 11.29
N ALA A 52 -27.09 12.74 11.33
CA ALA A 52 -28.07 12.89 12.39
C ALA A 52 -28.96 11.63 12.53
N LYS A 53 -29.40 11.07 11.39
CA LYS A 53 -30.14 9.80 11.35
C LYS A 53 -29.29 8.62 11.82
N LEU A 54 -28.03 8.53 11.36
CA LEU A 54 -27.08 7.47 11.73
C LEU A 54 -26.85 7.43 13.24
N PHE A 55 -26.48 8.58 13.81
CA PHE A 55 -26.15 8.67 15.23
C PHE A 55 -27.35 8.95 16.13
N GLN A 56 -28.58 8.92 15.60
CA GLN A 56 -29.82 9.20 16.33
C GLN A 56 -29.74 10.48 17.16
N THR A 57 -29.35 11.57 16.51
CA THR A 57 -29.20 12.91 17.13
C THR A 57 -29.81 13.98 16.23
N THR A 58 -29.74 15.24 16.64
CA THR A 58 -30.25 16.36 15.85
C THR A 58 -29.21 16.85 14.86
N GLN A 59 -29.66 17.40 13.73
CA GLN A 59 -28.75 18.01 12.75
C GLN A 59 -27.94 19.15 13.39
N GLN A 60 -28.54 19.94 14.28
CA GLN A 60 -27.88 21.02 15.00
C GLN A 60 -26.71 20.52 15.85
N ASN A 61 -26.87 19.36 16.50
CA ASN A 61 -25.80 18.75 17.27
C ASN A 61 -24.65 18.26 16.37
N ILE A 62 -24.97 17.72 15.19
CA ILE A 62 -23.97 17.40 14.17
C ILE A 62 -23.23 18.67 13.72
N SER A 63 -23.95 19.76 13.41
CA SER A 63 -23.33 21.02 13.01
C SER A 63 -22.41 21.60 14.08
N LEU A 64 -22.79 21.46 15.36
CA LEU A 64 -21.95 21.86 16.50
C LEU A 64 -20.64 21.06 16.53
N HIS A 65 -20.71 19.73 16.46
CA HIS A 65 -19.50 18.90 16.49
C HIS A 65 -18.58 19.16 15.29
N ILE A 66 -19.13 19.32 14.08
CA ILE A 66 -18.34 19.66 12.88
C ILE A 66 -17.58 20.96 13.09
N ARG A 67 -18.25 21.99 13.64
CA ARG A 67 -17.61 23.28 13.92
C ARG A 67 -16.44 23.12 14.91
N ASN A 68 -16.67 22.43 16.02
CA ASN A 68 -15.64 22.21 17.04
C ASN A 68 -14.45 21.42 16.47
N ILE A 69 -14.69 20.42 15.62
CA ILE A 69 -13.62 19.62 14.97
C ILE A 69 -12.70 20.51 14.12
N TYR A 70 -13.27 21.48 13.38
CA TYR A 70 -12.49 22.43 12.61
C TYR A 70 -11.81 23.49 13.49
N GLU A 71 -12.47 23.98 14.54
CA GLU A 71 -11.87 24.92 15.50
C GLU A 71 -10.67 24.29 16.25
N GLU A 72 -10.75 23.00 16.55
CA GLU A 72 -9.67 22.22 17.17
C GLU A 72 -8.55 21.86 16.16
N SER A 73 -8.71 22.19 14.88
CA SER A 73 -7.78 21.81 13.79
C SER A 73 -7.51 20.30 13.71
N GLU A 74 -8.49 19.46 14.12
CA GLU A 74 -8.38 18.01 13.97
C GLU A 74 -8.49 17.60 12.50
N LEU A 75 -9.35 18.30 11.75
CA LEU A 75 -9.57 18.09 10.32
C LEU A 75 -9.55 19.43 9.58
N GLU A 76 -9.12 19.41 8.33
CA GLU A 76 -9.14 20.58 7.45
C GLU A 76 -10.44 20.60 6.61
N PRO A 77 -11.16 21.73 6.52
CA PRO A 77 -12.42 21.81 5.77
C PRO A 77 -12.27 21.39 4.31
N HIS A 78 -11.21 21.82 3.62
CA HIS A 78 -11.03 21.52 2.19
C HIS A 78 -10.84 20.02 1.88
N ALA A 79 -10.38 19.23 2.86
CA ALA A 79 -10.13 17.80 2.68
C ALA A 79 -11.33 16.91 3.04
N THR A 80 -12.29 17.44 3.82
CA THR A 80 -13.35 16.63 4.44
C THR A 80 -14.77 17.01 4.00
N TYR A 81 -14.88 17.98 3.09
CA TYR A 81 -16.13 18.58 2.65
C TYR A 81 -16.20 18.72 1.13
N LYS A 82 -17.34 18.31 0.55
CA LYS A 82 -17.62 18.48 -0.88
C LYS A 82 -19.10 18.82 -1.10
N LYS A 83 -19.38 19.68 -2.08
CA LYS A 83 -20.75 19.98 -2.51
C LYS A 83 -21.15 19.05 -3.65
N TYR A 84 -22.26 18.37 -3.49
CA TYR A 84 -22.83 17.53 -4.54
C TYR A 84 -24.19 18.04 -4.99
N LEU A 85 -24.45 17.97 -6.30
CA LEU A 85 -25.76 18.27 -6.85
C LEU A 85 -26.72 17.15 -6.47
N SER A 86 -27.77 17.49 -5.72
CA SER A 86 -28.84 16.58 -5.34
C SER A 86 -30.12 16.98 -6.05
N VAL A 87 -30.70 16.04 -6.79
CA VAL A 87 -31.99 16.22 -7.45
C VAL A 87 -33.07 15.60 -6.56
N ARG A 88 -34.00 16.42 -6.07
CA ARG A 88 -35.17 15.95 -5.32
C ARG A 88 -36.44 16.31 -6.08
N ARG A 89 -37.45 15.44 -6.00
CA ARG A 89 -38.79 15.70 -6.54
C ARG A 89 -39.64 16.29 -5.42
N GLU A 90 -40.03 17.56 -5.56
CA GLU A 90 -40.94 18.24 -4.64
C GLU A 90 -42.27 18.47 -5.37
N GLY A 91 -43.28 17.67 -5.02
CA GLY A 91 -44.54 17.59 -5.77
C GLY A 91 -44.30 17.15 -7.23
N ASN A 92 -44.72 17.99 -8.19
CA ASN A 92 -44.52 17.75 -9.62
C ASN A 92 -43.21 18.34 -10.19
N ARG A 93 -42.40 19.04 -9.38
CA ARG A 93 -41.18 19.72 -9.87
C ARG A 93 -39.93 18.95 -9.45
N LYS A 94 -38.98 18.82 -10.39
CA LYS A 94 -37.61 18.39 -10.08
C LYS A 94 -36.82 19.64 -9.68
N ILE A 95 -36.31 19.66 -8.46
CA ILE A 95 -35.48 20.76 -7.94
C ILE A 95 -34.07 20.21 -7.75
N GLN A 96 -33.09 20.92 -8.29
CA GLN A 96 -31.67 20.63 -8.09
C GLN A 96 -31.13 21.59 -7.03
N ARG A 97 -30.43 21.04 -6.05
CA ARG A 97 -29.78 21.82 -4.98
C ARG A 97 -28.40 21.25 -4.68
N LEU A 98 -27.45 22.14 -4.43
CA LEU A 98 -26.15 21.74 -3.90
C LEU A 98 -26.31 21.41 -2.42
N LEU A 99 -25.93 20.20 -2.04
CA LEU A 99 -25.91 19.75 -0.66
C LEU A 99 -24.47 19.55 -0.19
N ASP A 100 -24.26 19.84 1.08
CA ASP A 100 -23.01 19.64 1.78
C ASP A 100 -22.87 18.18 2.21
N TYR A 101 -21.78 17.54 1.78
CA TYR A 101 -21.40 16.19 2.19
C TYR A 101 -20.06 16.22 2.91
N TYR A 102 -19.93 15.29 3.85
CA TYR A 102 -18.75 15.10 4.68
C TYR A 102 -18.23 13.67 4.52
N ASN A 103 -16.91 13.54 4.44
CA ASN A 103 -16.24 12.26 4.19
C ASN A 103 -16.20 11.35 5.44
N LEU A 104 -15.59 10.17 5.29
CA LEU A 104 -15.49 9.17 6.36
C LEU A 104 -14.79 9.70 7.61
N ASP A 105 -13.73 10.49 7.48
CA ASP A 105 -12.98 11.03 8.63
C ASP A 105 -13.88 11.89 9.51
N MET A 106 -14.63 12.82 8.89
CA MET A 106 -15.58 13.64 9.62
C MET A 106 -16.68 12.81 10.29
N ILE A 107 -17.20 11.79 9.60
CA ILE A 107 -18.23 10.89 10.15
C ILE A 107 -17.70 10.16 11.40
N ILE A 108 -16.46 9.66 11.36
CA ILE A 108 -15.79 9.02 12.49
C ILE A 108 -15.64 10.02 13.64
N SER A 109 -15.05 11.19 13.38
CA SER A 109 -14.80 12.23 14.41
C SER A 109 -16.08 12.70 15.10
N VAL A 110 -17.18 12.85 14.35
CA VAL A 110 -18.51 13.16 14.90
C VAL A 110 -19.04 11.98 15.72
N GLY A 111 -18.92 10.75 15.21
CA GLY A 111 -19.34 9.54 15.92
C GLY A 111 -18.68 9.35 17.28
N TYR A 112 -17.44 9.83 17.46
CA TYR A 112 -16.76 9.84 18.76
C TYR A 112 -17.30 10.88 19.74
N ARG A 113 -17.84 12.00 19.25
CA ARG A 113 -18.32 13.13 20.07
C ARG A 113 -19.82 13.07 20.38
N VAL A 114 -20.63 12.41 19.54
CA VAL A 114 -22.08 12.31 19.74
C VAL A 114 -22.42 11.40 20.93
N LYS A 115 -23.27 11.91 21.82
CA LYS A 115 -23.86 11.15 22.93
C LYS A 115 -25.16 10.47 22.52
N SER A 116 -25.07 9.25 21.99
CA SER A 116 -26.22 8.39 21.73
C SER A 116 -25.88 6.91 21.93
N LEU A 117 -26.90 6.04 22.02
CA LEU A 117 -26.70 4.60 22.12
C LEU A 117 -25.99 4.04 20.88
N VAL A 118 -26.37 4.51 19.68
CA VAL A 118 -25.74 4.09 18.42
C VAL A 118 -24.29 4.56 18.34
N ALA A 119 -24.00 5.81 18.71
CA ALA A 119 -22.63 6.32 18.76
C ALA A 119 -21.78 5.56 19.80
N THR A 120 -22.38 5.12 20.91
CA THR A 120 -21.71 4.27 21.91
C THR A 120 -21.36 2.90 21.35
N ARG A 121 -22.29 2.24 20.66
CA ARG A 121 -22.02 0.96 19.96
C ARG A 121 -20.96 1.11 18.89
N PHE A 122 -21.01 2.19 18.11
CA PHE A 122 -19.99 2.53 17.11
C PHE A 122 -18.60 2.63 17.74
N ARG A 123 -18.45 3.38 18.86
CA ARG A 123 -17.16 3.50 19.56
C ARG A 123 -16.67 2.17 20.12
N ILE A 124 -17.56 1.33 20.67
CA ILE A 124 -17.20 -0.01 21.16
C ILE A 124 -16.65 -0.85 20.00
N TRP A 125 -17.38 -0.88 18.87
CA TRP A 125 -16.96 -1.61 17.67
C TRP A 125 -15.63 -1.09 17.13
N ALA A 126 -15.46 0.22 16.95
CA ALA A 126 -14.24 0.83 16.45
C ALA A 126 -13.03 0.55 17.36
N THR A 127 -13.24 0.62 18.68
CA THR A 127 -12.21 0.29 19.68
C THR A 127 -11.81 -1.18 19.63
N GLN A 128 -12.77 -2.09 19.39
CA GLN A 128 -12.47 -3.51 19.21
C GLN A 128 -11.62 -3.76 17.97
N ARG A 129 -11.94 -3.12 16.84
CA ARG A 129 -11.14 -3.20 15.60
C ARG A 129 -9.73 -2.64 15.81
N LEU A 130 -9.60 -1.47 16.42
CA LEU A 130 -8.29 -0.88 16.74
C LEU A 130 -7.48 -1.78 17.68
N LYS A 131 -8.10 -2.33 18.73
CA LYS A 131 -7.46 -3.27 19.66
C LYS A 131 -6.99 -4.53 18.94
N GLU A 132 -7.81 -5.07 18.05
CA GLU A 132 -7.47 -6.23 17.23
C GLU A 132 -6.26 -5.96 16.34
N TYR A 133 -6.24 -4.82 15.65
CA TYR A 133 -5.08 -4.38 14.86
C TYR A 133 -3.82 -4.23 15.71
N ILE A 134 -3.90 -3.57 16.87
CA ILE A 134 -2.75 -3.37 17.76
C ILE A 134 -2.19 -4.71 18.29
N ILE A 135 -3.05 -5.67 18.63
CA ILE A 135 -2.62 -6.95 19.21
C ILE A 135 -2.16 -7.94 18.13
N LYS A 136 -2.92 -8.08 17.04
CA LYS A 136 -2.67 -9.11 16.01
C LYS A 136 -1.84 -8.59 14.83
N GLY A 137 -1.81 -7.28 14.61
CA GLY A 137 -1.21 -6.64 13.44
C GLY A 137 -2.11 -6.57 12.20
N PHE A 138 -3.38 -6.99 12.29
CA PHE A 138 -4.36 -6.92 11.20
C PHE A 138 -5.80 -6.84 11.74
N THR A 139 -6.73 -6.44 10.88
CA THR A 139 -8.18 -6.48 11.11
C THR A 139 -8.86 -6.83 9.80
N MET A 140 -9.89 -7.67 9.84
CA MET A 140 -10.51 -8.23 8.65
C MET A 140 -12.03 -8.31 8.80
N ASP A 141 -12.73 -8.09 7.69
CA ASP A 141 -14.17 -8.34 7.57
C ASP A 141 -14.35 -9.63 6.75
N ASP A 142 -14.29 -10.77 7.42
CA ASP A 142 -14.36 -12.11 6.80
C ASP A 142 -15.64 -12.28 5.97
N GLU A 143 -16.78 -11.78 6.44
CA GLU A 143 -18.05 -11.96 5.75
C GLU A 143 -18.11 -11.14 4.47
N ARG A 144 -17.58 -9.91 4.46
CA ARG A 144 -17.45 -9.14 3.22
C ARG A 144 -16.49 -9.80 2.23
N LEU A 145 -15.36 -10.35 2.70
CA LEU A 145 -14.37 -10.98 1.82
C LEU A 145 -14.83 -12.34 1.27
N LYS A 146 -15.68 -13.07 1.98
CA LYS A 146 -16.30 -14.32 1.49
C LYS A 146 -17.43 -14.09 0.49
N ASN A 147 -18.08 -12.93 0.56
CA ASN A 147 -19.25 -12.59 -0.25
C ASN A 147 -18.89 -11.43 -1.18
N PRO A 148 -18.18 -11.71 -2.30
CA PRO A 148 -17.73 -10.65 -3.19
C PRO A 148 -18.92 -9.84 -3.72
N PRO A 149 -18.72 -8.56 -4.00
CA PRO A 149 -19.74 -7.71 -4.58
C PRO A 149 -20.31 -8.34 -5.87
N VAL A 150 -21.63 -8.36 -6.01
CA VAL A 150 -22.30 -8.89 -7.23
C VAL A 150 -21.88 -8.05 -8.44
N ALA A 151 -21.80 -8.64 -9.64
CA ALA A 151 -21.48 -7.91 -10.86
C ALA A 151 -22.33 -6.62 -11.01
N GLY A 152 -21.67 -5.46 -11.10
CA GLY A 152 -22.30 -4.13 -11.09
C GLY A 152 -22.43 -3.49 -9.70
N SER A 153 -21.86 -4.10 -8.66
CA SER A 153 -21.80 -3.51 -7.32
C SER A 153 -20.81 -2.34 -7.26
N PRO A 154 -21.13 -1.28 -6.49
CA PRO A 154 -20.29 -0.10 -6.30
C PRO A 154 -18.99 -0.33 -5.55
N VAL A 155 -19.01 -1.37 -4.74
CA VAL A 155 -18.02 -1.61 -3.71
C VAL A 155 -16.85 -2.30 -4.37
N PRO A 156 -15.64 -1.72 -4.39
CA PRO A 156 -14.49 -2.41 -4.92
C PRO A 156 -14.24 -3.69 -4.11
N ASP A 157 -13.89 -4.74 -4.84
CA ASP A 157 -13.41 -5.98 -4.24
C ASP A 157 -11.91 -5.85 -3.99
N TYR A 158 -11.52 -5.82 -2.72
CA TYR A 158 -10.13 -5.71 -2.29
C TYR A 158 -9.52 -7.08 -1.95
N PHE A 159 -10.21 -8.18 -2.28
CA PHE A 159 -9.73 -9.53 -1.98
C PHE A 159 -8.40 -9.84 -2.68
N ASP A 160 -8.25 -9.44 -3.95
CA ASP A 160 -7.01 -9.66 -4.72
C ASP A 160 -5.84 -8.84 -4.15
N GLU A 161 -6.05 -7.57 -3.79
CA GLU A 161 -5.04 -6.74 -3.12
C GLU A 161 -4.63 -7.36 -1.78
N MET A 162 -5.59 -7.85 -0.99
CA MET A 162 -5.30 -8.52 0.27
C MET A 162 -4.45 -9.79 0.05
N LEU A 163 -4.80 -10.60 -0.95
CA LEU A 163 -4.02 -11.79 -1.32
C LEU A 163 -2.60 -11.43 -1.73
N GLU A 164 -2.42 -10.37 -2.50
CA GLU A 164 -1.11 -9.88 -2.92
C GLU A 164 -0.27 -9.44 -1.71
N ARG A 165 -0.84 -8.66 -0.79
CA ARG A 165 -0.17 -8.26 0.47
C ARG A 165 0.21 -9.47 1.31
N ILE A 166 -0.67 -10.48 1.41
CA ILE A 166 -0.36 -11.74 2.10
C ILE A 166 0.80 -12.46 1.40
N ARG A 167 0.83 -12.52 0.06
CA ARG A 167 1.92 -13.15 -0.70
C ARG A 167 3.25 -12.44 -0.44
N ASP A 168 3.29 -11.11 -0.48
CA ASP A 168 4.52 -10.36 -0.19
C ASP A 168 5.00 -10.57 1.26
N ILE A 169 4.07 -10.55 2.24
CA ILE A 169 4.40 -10.86 3.64
C ILE A 169 4.97 -12.28 3.77
N ARG A 170 4.35 -13.28 3.14
CA ARG A 170 4.81 -14.68 3.15
C ARG A 170 6.18 -14.84 2.48
N ALA A 171 6.43 -14.12 1.40
CA ALA A 171 7.66 -14.16 0.64
C ALA A 171 8.77 -13.22 1.15
N SER A 172 8.48 -12.41 2.18
CA SER A 172 9.53 -11.69 2.89
C SER A 172 10.61 -12.67 3.40
N GLU A 173 11.88 -12.36 3.17
CA GLU A 173 13.01 -13.27 3.45
C GLU A 173 12.97 -13.81 4.88
N ARG A 174 12.53 -12.99 5.85
CA ARG A 174 12.38 -13.41 7.26
C ARG A 174 11.26 -14.43 7.44
N ARG A 175 10.07 -14.23 6.84
CA ARG A 175 8.94 -15.17 6.96
C ARG A 175 9.20 -16.45 6.18
N MET A 176 9.76 -16.32 4.98
CA MET A 176 10.27 -17.45 4.21
C MET A 176 11.26 -18.23 5.08
N TYR A 177 12.33 -17.61 5.58
CA TYR A 177 13.33 -18.29 6.40
C TYR A 177 12.72 -19.01 7.61
N LEU A 178 11.82 -18.36 8.36
CA LEU A 178 11.17 -18.98 9.51
C LEU A 178 10.31 -20.19 9.11
N ARG A 179 9.51 -20.09 8.04
CA ARG A 179 8.66 -21.19 7.56
C ARG A 179 9.46 -22.33 6.96
N VAL A 180 10.42 -22.01 6.12
CA VAL A 180 11.36 -22.96 5.53
C VAL A 180 12.11 -23.70 6.65
N ARG A 181 12.57 -22.97 7.69
CA ARG A 181 13.20 -23.56 8.88
C ARG A 181 12.25 -24.46 9.65
N GLU A 182 10.98 -24.07 9.86
CA GLU A 182 10.00 -24.93 10.53
C GLU A 182 9.77 -26.23 9.76
N ILE A 183 9.56 -26.16 8.44
CA ILE A 183 9.32 -27.32 7.58
C ILE A 183 10.57 -28.23 7.54
N PHE A 184 11.75 -27.64 7.35
CA PHE A 184 12.98 -28.41 7.22
C PHE A 184 13.59 -28.83 8.56
N SER A 185 13.19 -28.23 9.68
CA SER A 185 13.51 -28.78 11.00
C SER A 185 12.88 -30.15 11.25
N MET A 186 11.88 -30.53 10.44
CA MET A 186 11.32 -31.88 10.43
C MET A 186 12.14 -32.86 9.58
N ALA A 187 13.16 -32.39 8.87
CA ALA A 187 14.07 -33.26 8.13
C ALA A 187 14.94 -34.07 9.09
N GLY A 188 15.23 -35.32 8.74
CA GLY A 188 15.94 -36.25 9.63
C GLY A 188 17.38 -35.84 9.94
N ASP A 189 18.00 -35.05 9.07
CA ASP A 189 19.40 -34.59 9.13
C ASP A 189 19.56 -33.09 9.41
N TYR A 190 18.48 -32.40 9.79
CA TYR A 190 18.55 -30.96 10.05
C TYR A 190 19.25 -30.65 11.38
N ASP A 191 20.29 -29.83 11.30
CA ASP A 191 20.93 -29.21 12.46
C ASP A 191 21.30 -27.75 12.13
N PRO A 192 20.76 -26.75 12.87
CA PRO A 192 21.01 -25.33 12.59
C PRO A 192 22.47 -24.90 12.78
N SER A 193 23.28 -25.68 13.51
CA SER A 193 24.68 -25.38 13.79
C SER A 193 25.63 -25.84 12.67
N LEU A 194 25.15 -26.71 11.77
CA LEU A 194 25.96 -27.26 10.69
C LEU A 194 26.11 -26.28 9.52
N SER A 195 27.31 -26.27 8.94
CA SER A 195 27.65 -25.46 7.77
C SER A 195 26.82 -25.86 6.53
N GLU A 196 26.47 -27.14 6.47
CA GLU A 196 25.68 -27.83 5.45
C GLU A 196 24.27 -27.24 5.38
N THR A 197 23.67 -26.95 6.54
CA THR A 197 22.35 -26.31 6.64
C THR A 197 22.36 -24.91 6.05
N SER A 198 23.37 -24.10 6.39
CA SER A 198 23.54 -22.75 5.82
C SER A 198 23.74 -22.79 4.30
N LYS A 199 24.52 -23.76 3.81
CA LYS A 199 24.73 -23.97 2.37
C LYS A 199 23.43 -24.36 1.67
N PHE A 200 22.66 -25.26 2.26
CA PHE A 200 21.37 -25.69 1.74
C PHE A 200 20.38 -24.53 1.59
N PHE A 201 20.23 -23.66 2.60
CA PHE A 201 19.37 -22.47 2.49
C PHE A 201 19.82 -21.53 1.36
N SER A 202 21.14 -21.34 1.20
CA SER A 202 21.68 -20.53 0.11
C SER A 202 21.37 -21.12 -1.27
N ILE A 203 21.37 -22.45 -1.40
CA ILE A 203 21.01 -23.14 -2.64
C ILE A 203 19.53 -22.93 -2.96
N ILE A 204 18.65 -23.16 -1.98
CA ILE A 204 17.20 -22.93 -2.15
C ILE A 204 16.92 -21.48 -2.55
N GLN A 205 17.54 -20.51 -1.87
CA GLN A 205 17.39 -19.09 -2.21
C GLN A 205 17.83 -18.79 -3.64
N ASN A 206 19.00 -19.27 -4.07
CA ASN A 206 19.49 -19.04 -5.43
C ASN A 206 18.60 -19.69 -6.49
N LYS A 207 18.07 -20.89 -6.23
CA LYS A 207 17.12 -21.55 -7.14
C LYS A 207 15.84 -20.74 -7.31
N LEU A 208 15.29 -20.19 -6.23
CA LEU A 208 14.09 -19.36 -6.26
C LEU A 208 14.31 -18.01 -6.97
N HIS A 209 15.43 -17.34 -6.68
CA HIS A 209 15.80 -16.11 -7.41
C HIS A 209 16.00 -16.37 -8.91
N PHE A 210 16.68 -17.46 -9.26
CA PHE A 210 16.92 -17.81 -10.65
C PHE A 210 15.62 -18.15 -11.39
N ALA A 211 14.69 -18.85 -10.75
CA ALA A 211 13.39 -19.16 -11.33
C ALA A 211 12.55 -17.90 -11.62
N ALA A 212 12.74 -16.82 -10.85
CA ALA A 212 12.05 -15.55 -11.06
C ALA A 212 12.78 -14.59 -12.02
N THR A 213 14.12 -14.61 -12.06
CA THR A 213 14.93 -13.56 -12.71
C THR A 213 15.90 -14.05 -13.77
N GLY A 214 16.14 -15.36 -13.85
CA GLY A 214 17.24 -15.95 -14.62
C GLY A 214 18.64 -15.69 -14.04
N MET A 215 18.74 -15.15 -12.82
CA MET A 215 20.01 -14.85 -12.15
C MET A 215 20.00 -15.37 -10.71
N THR A 216 21.16 -15.79 -10.21
CA THR A 216 21.35 -15.99 -8.77
C THR A 216 21.34 -14.65 -8.04
N ALA A 217 21.14 -14.67 -6.70
CA ALA A 217 21.15 -13.45 -5.90
C ALA A 217 22.47 -12.67 -6.05
N ALA A 218 23.60 -13.37 -6.14
CA ALA A 218 24.91 -12.76 -6.31
C ALA A 218 25.11 -12.14 -7.70
N GLU A 219 24.64 -12.81 -8.76
CA GLU A 219 24.67 -12.26 -10.13
C GLU A 219 23.78 -11.03 -10.27
N LEU A 220 22.62 -11.05 -9.62
CA LEU A 220 21.68 -9.93 -9.63
C LEU A 220 22.30 -8.69 -8.98
N LEU A 221 22.92 -8.85 -7.80
CA LEU A 221 23.67 -7.76 -7.15
C LEU A 221 24.83 -7.27 -8.01
N GLN A 222 25.58 -8.18 -8.63
CA GLN A 222 26.72 -7.83 -9.48
C GLN A 222 26.32 -7.06 -10.74
N ASN A 223 25.13 -7.35 -11.27
CA ASN A 223 24.62 -6.73 -12.50
C ASN A 223 23.89 -5.41 -12.23
N ARG A 224 23.16 -5.30 -11.11
CA ARG A 224 22.21 -4.19 -10.87
C ARG A 224 22.65 -3.16 -9.84
N ALA A 225 23.59 -3.48 -8.96
CA ALA A 225 24.14 -2.49 -8.05
C ALA A 225 25.02 -1.51 -8.83
N ASP A 226 24.52 -0.30 -9.05
CA ASP A 226 25.19 0.74 -9.83
C ASP A 226 25.00 2.13 -9.19
N HIS A 227 26.09 2.69 -8.67
CA HIS A 227 26.12 4.03 -8.06
C HIS A 227 25.70 5.17 -9.00
N SER A 228 25.69 4.96 -10.32
CA SER A 228 25.30 5.94 -11.32
C SER A 228 23.78 6.11 -11.40
N LEU A 229 23.01 5.10 -11.02
CA LEU A 229 21.55 5.13 -11.04
C LEU A 229 20.96 5.85 -9.81
N PRO A 230 19.72 6.36 -9.90
CA PRO A 230 18.98 6.79 -8.71
C PRO A 230 18.91 5.65 -7.69
N ASN A 231 19.17 5.97 -6.41
CA ASN A 231 19.14 4.99 -5.32
C ASN A 231 19.94 3.71 -5.59
N MET A 232 21.01 3.79 -6.39
CA MET A 232 21.84 2.66 -6.82
C MET A 232 21.15 1.57 -7.66
N GLY A 233 19.96 1.84 -8.19
CA GLY A 233 19.15 0.84 -8.88
C GLY A 233 18.28 -0.01 -7.94
N LEU A 234 18.19 0.34 -6.65
CA LEU A 234 17.23 -0.29 -5.74
C LEU A 234 15.79 0.11 -6.11
N THR A 235 14.90 -0.87 -6.06
CA THR A 235 13.44 -0.73 -6.20
C THR A 235 12.72 -0.72 -4.85
N SER A 236 13.33 -1.28 -3.80
CA SER A 236 12.79 -1.25 -2.42
C SER A 236 13.90 -1.16 -1.35
N TRP A 237 13.63 -0.51 -0.21
CA TRP A 237 14.54 -0.48 0.96
C TRP A 237 13.77 -0.20 2.26
N LYS A 238 14.44 -0.35 3.41
CA LYS A 238 13.77 -0.46 4.73
C LYS A 238 13.00 0.77 5.18
N ALA A 239 13.44 1.98 4.81
CA ALA A 239 12.75 3.28 4.87
C ALA A 239 13.78 4.41 4.78
N GLY A 240 13.35 5.62 4.40
CA GLY A 240 14.21 6.81 4.40
C GLY A 240 15.27 6.76 3.31
N GLU A 241 16.53 6.93 3.68
CA GLU A 241 17.66 6.87 2.73
C GLU A 241 18.19 5.44 2.58
N VAL A 242 18.68 5.12 1.38
CA VAL A 242 19.39 3.85 1.14
C VAL A 242 20.55 3.71 2.12
N LEU A 243 20.56 2.59 2.86
CA LEU A 243 21.60 2.21 3.80
C LEU A 243 22.52 1.15 3.21
N LYS A 244 23.73 1.03 3.79
CA LYS A 244 24.71 0.01 3.39
C LYS A 244 24.20 -1.43 3.59
N SER A 245 23.26 -1.64 4.51
CA SER A 245 22.62 -2.95 4.70
C SER A 245 21.64 -3.30 3.60
N ASP A 246 21.05 -2.30 2.93
CA ASP A 246 20.03 -2.52 1.90
C ASP A 246 20.66 -2.97 0.57
N VAL A 247 21.89 -2.51 0.29
CA VAL A 247 22.55 -2.78 -1.00
C VAL A 247 23.05 -4.21 -1.15
N THR A 248 23.13 -4.99 -0.08
CA THR A 248 23.52 -6.42 -0.10
C THR A 248 22.33 -7.37 -0.17
N VAL A 249 21.10 -6.85 -0.22
CA VAL A 249 19.88 -7.66 -0.29
C VAL A 249 19.44 -7.72 -1.75
N ALA A 250 19.56 -8.89 -2.39
CA ALA A 250 19.21 -9.04 -3.81
C ALA A 250 17.74 -8.74 -4.10
N LYS A 251 16.82 -9.05 -3.17
CA LYS A 251 15.38 -8.73 -3.28
C LYS A 251 15.15 -7.24 -3.59
N ASN A 252 15.98 -6.36 -3.05
CA ASN A 252 15.83 -4.90 -3.19
C ASN A 252 16.12 -4.36 -4.60
N TYR A 253 16.62 -5.20 -5.51
CA TYR A 253 16.92 -4.84 -6.89
C TYR A 253 16.00 -5.56 -7.89
N LEU A 254 14.96 -6.26 -7.41
CA LEU A 254 13.98 -6.94 -8.25
C LEU A 254 13.02 -5.92 -8.85
N LYS A 255 12.67 -6.11 -10.11
CA LYS A 255 11.59 -5.38 -10.76
C LYS A 255 10.23 -5.85 -10.23
N GLU A 256 9.19 -5.09 -10.53
CA GLU A 256 7.81 -5.36 -10.08
C GLU A 256 7.31 -6.74 -10.53
N ASP A 257 7.49 -7.08 -11.80
CA ASP A 257 7.15 -8.39 -12.37
C ASP A 257 7.96 -9.54 -11.74
N GLU A 258 9.25 -9.30 -11.49
CA GLU A 258 10.14 -10.30 -10.88
C GLU A 258 9.82 -10.54 -9.41
N ILE A 259 9.42 -9.51 -8.66
CA ILE A 259 9.06 -9.66 -7.26
C ILE A 259 7.72 -10.36 -7.10
N GLU A 260 6.73 -10.03 -7.94
CA GLU A 260 5.47 -10.75 -7.99
C GLU A 260 5.69 -12.23 -8.29
N GLU A 261 6.52 -12.54 -9.28
CA GLU A 261 6.82 -13.91 -9.67
C GLU A 261 7.58 -14.67 -8.56
N LEU A 262 8.60 -14.05 -7.96
CA LEU A 262 9.30 -14.63 -6.81
C LEU A 262 8.33 -14.92 -5.66
N ASN A 263 7.47 -13.97 -5.33
CA ASN A 263 6.49 -14.11 -4.25
C ASN A 263 5.53 -15.27 -4.53
N ARG A 264 5.09 -15.43 -5.78
CA ARG A 264 4.22 -16.52 -6.21
C ARG A 264 4.89 -17.89 -6.08
N ILE A 265 6.13 -18.03 -6.57
CA ILE A 265 6.90 -19.28 -6.48
C ILE A 265 7.11 -19.68 -5.02
N VAL A 266 7.55 -18.74 -4.19
CA VAL A 266 7.85 -18.98 -2.77
C VAL A 266 6.61 -19.49 -2.03
N VAL A 267 5.44 -18.88 -2.26
CA VAL A 267 4.19 -19.30 -1.64
C VAL A 267 3.80 -20.72 -2.06
N MET A 268 3.81 -21.01 -3.37
CA MET A 268 3.47 -22.33 -3.89
C MET A 268 4.43 -23.41 -3.39
N TRP A 269 5.74 -23.11 -3.34
CA TRP A 269 6.75 -24.03 -2.80
C TRP A 269 6.52 -24.32 -1.31
N LEU A 270 6.24 -23.29 -0.51
CA LEU A 270 5.97 -23.44 0.91
C LEU A 270 4.74 -24.30 1.17
N ASP A 271 3.65 -24.09 0.42
CA ASP A 271 2.44 -24.90 0.55
C ASP A 271 2.70 -26.37 0.17
N TYR A 272 3.45 -26.60 -0.93
CA TYR A 272 3.90 -27.93 -1.31
C TYR A 272 4.75 -28.59 -0.22
N ALA A 273 5.74 -27.88 0.30
CA ALA A 273 6.65 -28.41 1.30
C ALA A 273 5.94 -28.69 2.63
N GLU A 274 4.98 -27.85 3.04
CA GLU A 274 4.15 -28.09 4.21
C GLU A 274 3.30 -29.36 4.06
N ASP A 275 2.64 -29.55 2.92
CA ASP A 275 1.87 -30.78 2.65
C ASP A 275 2.76 -32.03 2.68
N GLN A 276 3.94 -31.97 2.04
CA GLN A 276 4.89 -33.08 2.06
C GLN A 276 5.35 -33.43 3.49
N ALA A 277 5.63 -32.43 4.32
CA ALA A 277 6.02 -32.63 5.72
C ALA A 277 4.88 -33.21 6.57
N ARG A 278 3.65 -32.70 6.41
CA ARG A 278 2.45 -33.21 7.11
C ARG A 278 2.14 -34.67 6.81
N ARG A 279 2.47 -35.14 5.60
CA ARG A 279 2.30 -36.54 5.19
C ARG A 279 3.31 -37.51 5.84
N ARG A 280 4.10 -37.05 6.83
CA ARG A 280 5.01 -37.84 7.69
C ARG A 280 5.96 -38.75 6.91
N LYS A 281 6.39 -38.33 5.72
CA LYS A 281 7.55 -38.95 5.07
C LYS A 281 8.77 -38.32 5.71
N GLN A 282 9.67 -39.13 6.26
CA GLN A 282 10.98 -38.62 6.66
C GLN A 282 11.70 -38.17 5.39
N VAL A 283 11.99 -36.88 5.29
CA VAL A 283 12.67 -36.27 4.13
C VAL A 283 14.01 -35.73 4.62
N PHE A 284 15.09 -35.91 3.86
CA PHE A 284 16.39 -35.32 4.18
C PHE A 284 16.59 -33.99 3.45
N MET A 285 17.52 -33.13 3.88
CA MET A 285 17.77 -31.83 3.23
C MET A 285 18.08 -31.98 1.73
N LYS A 286 18.83 -33.01 1.34
CA LYS A 286 19.12 -33.29 -0.07
C LYS A 286 17.87 -33.67 -0.88
N ASP A 287 16.91 -34.34 -0.26
CA ASP A 287 15.64 -34.67 -0.91
C ASP A 287 14.81 -33.41 -1.15
N TRP A 288 14.86 -32.43 -0.23
CA TRP A 288 14.20 -31.14 -0.40
C TRP A 288 14.79 -30.33 -1.56
N GLU A 289 16.11 -30.36 -1.74
CA GLU A 289 16.75 -29.74 -2.88
C GLU A 289 16.27 -30.36 -4.20
N ARG A 290 16.22 -31.70 -4.28
CA ARG A 290 15.71 -32.43 -5.47
C ARG A 290 14.23 -32.12 -5.70
N LYS A 291 13.41 -32.11 -4.65
CA LYS A 291 11.98 -31.79 -4.72
C LYS A 291 11.74 -30.36 -5.21
N LEU A 292 12.60 -29.40 -4.85
CA LEU A 292 12.49 -28.04 -5.37
C LEU A 292 12.75 -28.02 -6.88
N ASP A 293 13.75 -28.76 -7.37
CA ASP A 293 14.01 -28.85 -8.82
C ASP A 293 12.84 -29.49 -9.57
N GLU A 294 12.28 -30.57 -9.04
CA GLU A 294 11.08 -31.23 -9.58
C GLU A 294 9.88 -30.28 -9.58
N PHE A 295 9.66 -29.56 -8.48
CA PHE A 295 8.58 -28.58 -8.35
C PHE A 295 8.72 -27.44 -9.35
N LEU A 296 9.91 -26.88 -9.51
CA LEU A 296 10.16 -25.80 -10.48
C LEU A 296 9.94 -26.30 -11.91
N ARG A 297 10.49 -27.47 -12.28
CA ARG A 297 10.26 -28.07 -13.61
C ARG A 297 8.80 -28.36 -13.88
N PHE A 298 8.08 -28.91 -12.90
CA PHE A 298 6.66 -29.23 -13.03
C PHE A 298 5.81 -27.98 -13.29
N ASN A 299 6.21 -26.83 -12.73
CA ASN A 299 5.55 -25.54 -12.97
C ASN A 299 6.12 -24.79 -14.18
N GLU A 300 6.84 -25.47 -15.08
CA GLU A 300 7.43 -24.90 -16.30
C GLU A 300 8.43 -23.75 -16.03
N ARG A 301 9.12 -23.79 -14.89
CA ARG A 301 10.10 -22.78 -14.48
C ARG A 301 11.52 -23.22 -14.75
N ASN A 302 12.37 -22.25 -15.03
CA ASN A 302 13.80 -22.47 -15.20
C ASN A 302 14.42 -22.91 -13.87
N VAL A 303 15.16 -24.02 -13.91
CA VAL A 303 15.93 -24.51 -12.75
C VAL A 303 17.37 -24.08 -12.91
N LEU A 304 17.95 -23.56 -11.84
CA LEU A 304 19.35 -23.18 -11.78
C LEU A 304 20.24 -24.41 -12.09
N PRO A 305 21.03 -24.40 -13.18
CA PRO A 305 21.78 -25.59 -13.62
C PRO A 305 23.07 -25.82 -12.82
N ASP A 306 23.67 -24.77 -12.25
CA ASP A 306 24.94 -24.80 -11.51
C ASP A 306 24.94 -23.77 -10.36
N ALA A 307 26.08 -23.52 -9.72
CA ALA A 307 26.16 -22.60 -8.58
C ALA A 307 26.04 -21.11 -8.95
N GLY A 308 25.92 -20.78 -10.25
CA GLY A 308 26.07 -19.43 -10.78
C GLY A 308 27.54 -19.05 -10.99
N LYS A 309 27.76 -17.90 -11.64
CA LYS A 309 29.10 -17.42 -12.03
C LYS A 309 29.74 -16.49 -11.01
N VAL A 310 28.96 -15.97 -10.06
CA VAL A 310 29.40 -14.93 -9.11
C VAL A 310 29.29 -15.44 -7.68
N GLY A 311 30.39 -15.37 -6.94
CA GLY A 311 30.40 -15.69 -5.51
C GLY A 311 29.79 -14.58 -4.66
N LYS A 312 29.05 -14.95 -3.60
CA LYS A 312 28.39 -14.01 -2.68
C LYS A 312 29.30 -12.91 -2.16
N LYS A 313 30.51 -13.25 -1.72
CA LYS A 313 31.49 -12.27 -1.21
C LYS A 313 31.86 -11.22 -2.27
N ALA A 314 32.08 -11.65 -3.52
CA ALA A 314 32.43 -10.74 -4.61
C ALA A 314 31.27 -9.78 -4.93
N ALA A 315 30.03 -10.30 -4.95
CA ALA A 315 28.83 -9.50 -5.14
C ALA A 315 28.58 -8.49 -4.00
N ASP A 316 28.74 -8.92 -2.74
CA ASP A 316 28.61 -8.05 -1.57
C ASP A 316 29.67 -6.95 -1.58
N ASP A 317 30.91 -7.29 -1.90
CA ASP A 317 32.01 -6.33 -1.98
C ASP A 317 31.80 -5.34 -3.15
N HIS A 318 31.25 -5.80 -4.27
CA HIS A 318 30.82 -4.95 -5.38
C HIS A 318 29.76 -3.94 -4.93
N ALA A 319 28.64 -4.42 -4.38
CA ALA A 319 27.56 -3.56 -3.91
C ALA A 319 28.02 -2.55 -2.85
N LYS A 320 28.91 -2.95 -1.93
CA LYS A 320 29.50 -2.04 -0.93
C LYS A 320 30.41 -0.98 -1.55
N ARG A 321 31.18 -1.31 -2.58
CA ARG A 321 32.01 -0.33 -3.32
C ARG A 321 31.14 0.68 -4.07
N GLU A 322 30.12 0.20 -4.76
CA GLU A 322 29.11 1.04 -5.42
C GLU A 322 28.45 1.98 -4.41
N TYR A 323 28.09 1.48 -3.21
CA TYR A 323 27.52 2.31 -2.16
C TYR A 323 28.46 3.41 -1.66
N GLY A 324 29.76 3.14 -1.59
CA GLY A 324 30.76 4.17 -1.27
C GLY A 324 30.73 5.31 -2.29
N ARG A 325 30.71 5.00 -3.58
CA ARG A 325 30.61 6.02 -4.65
C ARG A 325 29.28 6.75 -4.64
N PHE A 326 28.18 6.03 -4.41
CA PHE A 326 26.84 6.60 -4.34
C PHE A 326 26.70 7.60 -3.19
N THR A 327 27.20 7.26 -2.01
CA THR A 327 27.13 8.16 -0.84
C THR A 327 28.00 9.38 -1.03
N GLU A 328 29.17 9.27 -1.66
CA GLU A 328 30.00 10.42 -2.01
C GLU A 328 29.28 11.37 -3.00
N ARG A 329 28.69 10.82 -4.07
CA ARG A 329 27.89 11.60 -5.03
C ARG A 329 26.71 12.29 -4.35
N ARG A 330 25.98 11.56 -3.51
CA ARG A 330 24.83 12.09 -2.75
C ARG A 330 25.26 13.22 -1.80
N ARG A 331 26.41 13.07 -1.12
CA ARG A 331 26.98 14.10 -0.24
C ARG A 331 27.29 15.38 -1.04
N LYS A 332 28.03 15.26 -2.16
CA LYS A 332 28.34 16.41 -3.03
C LYS A 332 27.10 17.12 -3.54
N HIS A 333 26.06 16.37 -3.91
CA HIS A 333 24.79 16.94 -4.35
C HIS A 333 24.06 17.70 -3.22
N LYS A 334 24.03 17.15 -2.00
CA LYS A 334 23.45 17.83 -0.82
C LYS A 334 24.22 19.09 -0.45
N GLU A 335 25.56 19.05 -0.51
CA GLU A 335 26.41 20.22 -0.28
C GLU A 335 26.11 21.32 -1.31
N ALA A 336 26.02 20.98 -2.60
CA ALA A 336 25.67 21.94 -3.65
C ALA A 336 24.27 22.56 -3.47
N ILE A 337 23.28 21.77 -3.04
CA ILE A 337 21.93 22.31 -2.71
C ILE A 337 22.01 23.24 -1.51
N GLY A 338 22.69 22.85 -0.44
CA GLY A 338 22.84 23.67 0.77
C GLY A 338 23.58 24.98 0.50
N GLU A 339 24.60 24.95 -0.37
CA GLU A 339 25.29 26.15 -0.85
C GLU A 339 24.34 27.06 -1.65
N ALA A 340 23.57 26.52 -2.58
CA ALA A 340 22.61 27.29 -3.37
C ALA A 340 21.50 27.92 -2.50
N GLU A 341 20.97 27.17 -1.53
CA GLU A 341 19.98 27.66 -0.56
C GLU A 341 20.57 28.75 0.34
N SER A 342 21.82 28.59 0.77
CA SER A 342 22.53 29.59 1.58
C SER A 342 22.78 30.88 0.80
N ILE A 343 23.20 30.78 -0.47
CA ILE A 343 23.36 31.94 -1.36
C ILE A 343 22.03 32.66 -1.54
N LYS A 344 20.95 31.92 -1.80
CA LYS A 344 19.61 32.49 -1.94
C LYS A 344 19.15 33.22 -0.67
N ALA A 345 19.38 32.63 0.50
CA ALA A 345 19.06 33.24 1.79
C ALA A 345 19.88 34.53 2.03
N LEU A 346 21.17 34.54 1.65
CA LEU A 346 22.03 35.73 1.74
C LEU A 346 21.58 36.83 0.76
N GLU A 347 21.15 36.48 -0.45
CA GLU A 347 20.59 37.44 -1.41
C GLU A 347 19.27 38.06 -0.93
N GLU A 348 18.38 37.24 -0.35
CA GLU A 348 17.13 37.71 0.25
C GLU A 348 17.40 38.62 1.45
N ALA A 349 18.34 38.24 2.32
CA ALA A 349 18.79 39.08 3.43
C ALA A 349 19.39 40.41 2.94
N ALA A 350 20.22 40.39 1.90
CA ALA A 350 20.81 41.60 1.33
C ALA A 350 19.75 42.54 0.70
N LYS A 351 18.71 41.99 0.08
CA LYS A 351 17.57 42.77 -0.44
C LYS A 351 16.73 43.40 0.67
N SER A 352 16.72 42.80 1.87
CA SER A 352 16.00 43.31 3.04
C SER A 352 16.74 44.40 3.82
N LEU A 353 18.01 44.67 3.49
CA LEU A 353 18.78 45.74 4.13
C LEU A 353 18.28 47.14 3.68
N PRO A 354 18.09 48.09 4.61
CA PRO A 354 17.68 49.44 4.26
C PRO A 354 18.75 50.12 3.39
N LYS A 355 18.35 50.65 2.23
CA LYS A 355 19.25 51.45 1.37
C LYS A 355 19.81 52.61 2.18
N GLY A 356 21.12 52.62 2.41
CA GLY A 356 21.80 53.64 3.19
C GLY A 356 21.46 55.05 2.69
N LYS A 357 21.09 55.93 3.61
CA LYS A 357 20.97 57.37 3.35
C LYS A 357 22.31 57.87 2.78
N LYS A 358 22.30 58.38 1.55
CA LYS A 358 23.38 59.23 1.06
C LYS A 358 23.39 60.47 1.95
N ASN A 359 24.43 60.65 2.74
CA ASN A 359 24.70 61.92 3.40
C ASN A 359 25.28 62.88 2.36
N GLU A 360 24.56 63.97 2.12
CA GLU A 360 25.06 65.20 1.48
C GLU A 360 26.00 65.96 2.41
#